data_AF-K1S8Y9-F1
#
_entry.id   AF-K1S8Y9-F1
#
_cell.length_a   1.000
_cell.length_b   1.000
_cell.length_c   1.000
_cell.angle_alpha   90.00
_cell.angle_beta   90.00
_cell.angle_gamma   90.00
#
_symmetry.space_group_name_H-M   'P 1'
#
loop_
_entity.id
_entity.type
_entity.pdbx_description
1 polymer ?
#
loop_
_entity_poly.entity_id
_entity_poly.type
_entity_poly.pdbx_seq_one_letter_code
_entity_poly.pdbx_strand_id
1 'polypeptide(L)'
;QQNPAALQEITAVMLETARKGMWKASEQQLNTLASLHTELVEEFGSTGSGFSGGNAKLQEFIAGRVAPQHAAAYKQQIQTMKTVQSPDNKNGMVLKKDEVSSGEQGRKNALNGVWIAGGVLVLFVVLLLVLRKKRKDN
;
A
#
# COMPACT_ATOMS: atom_id res chain seq x y z
N GLN A 1 29.68 -3.24 -6.83
CA GLN A 1 28.91 -2.24 -6.06
C GLN A 1 28.21 -2.98 -4.94
N GLN A 2 28.40 -2.58 -3.68
CA GLN A 2 27.62 -3.08 -2.55
C GLN A 2 26.49 -2.07 -2.31
N ASN A 3 25.25 -2.55 -2.19
CA ASN A 3 24.09 -1.71 -1.93
C ASN A 3 23.69 -1.85 -0.45
N PRO A 4 24.08 -0.92 0.43
CA PRO A 4 23.82 -1.04 1.87
C PRO A 4 22.32 -1.06 2.18
N ALA A 5 21.50 -0.33 1.42
CA ALA A 5 20.04 -0.36 1.58
C ALA A 5 19.46 -1.74 1.26
N ALA A 6 19.94 -2.41 0.21
CA ALA A 6 19.50 -3.77 -0.11
C ALA A 6 19.88 -4.76 1.00
N LEU A 7 21.06 -4.62 1.60
CA LEU A 7 21.48 -5.47 2.71
C LEU A 7 20.67 -5.20 4.00
N GLN A 8 20.32 -3.94 4.28
CA GLN A 8 19.37 -3.60 5.35
C GLN A 8 18.00 -4.27 5.15
N GLU A 9 17.48 -4.30 3.93
CA GLU A 9 16.21 -4.98 3.62
C GLU A 9 16.33 -6.50 3.78
N ILE A 10 17.40 -7.12 3.27
CA ILE A 10 17.63 -8.56 3.40
C ILE A 10 17.71 -8.96 4.88
N THR A 11 18.52 -8.25 5.67
CA THR A 11 18.66 -8.53 7.11
C THR A 11 17.34 -8.33 7.86
N ALA A 12 16.57 -7.28 7.52
CA ALA A 12 15.24 -7.06 8.09
C ALA A 12 14.26 -8.20 7.76
N VAL A 13 14.22 -8.65 6.50
CA VAL A 13 13.36 -9.76 6.07
C VAL A 13 13.74 -11.06 6.79
N MET A 14 15.03 -11.36 6.91
CA MET A 14 15.48 -12.54 7.65
C MET A 14 15.09 -12.49 9.13
N LEU A 15 15.29 -11.34 9.78
CA LEU A 15 14.94 -11.14 11.19
C LEU A 15 13.42 -11.22 11.40
N GLU A 16 12.60 -10.66 10.51
CA GLU A 16 11.14 -10.78 10.59
C GLU A 16 10.66 -12.21 10.33
N THR A 17 11.32 -12.93 9.41
CA THR A 17 11.02 -14.32 9.10
C THR A 17 11.26 -15.20 10.34
N ALA A 18 12.37 -14.98 11.04
CA ALA A 18 12.64 -15.64 12.31
C ALA A 18 11.67 -15.22 13.42
N ARG A 19 11.38 -13.91 13.57
CA ARG A 19 10.43 -13.40 14.56
C ARG A 19 9.03 -14.01 14.41
N LYS A 20 8.62 -14.31 13.17
CA LYS A 20 7.34 -14.97 12.87
C LYS A 20 7.39 -16.51 12.94
N GLY A 21 8.52 -17.10 13.31
CA GLY A 21 8.68 -18.55 13.43
C GLY A 21 8.80 -19.29 12.09
N MET A 22 8.96 -18.57 10.98
CA MET A 22 9.09 -19.16 9.64
C MET A 22 10.52 -19.66 9.37
N TRP A 23 11.50 -19.15 10.12
CA TRP A 23 12.89 -19.59 10.06
C TRP A 23 13.44 -19.88 11.47
N LYS A 24 13.96 -21.09 11.68
CA LYS A 24 14.55 -21.55 12.95
C LYS A 24 16.05 -21.22 13.01
N ALA A 25 16.38 -19.94 13.14
CA ALA A 25 17.76 -19.51 13.34
C ALA A 25 18.21 -19.74 14.79
N SER A 26 19.51 -19.96 15.00
CA SER A 26 20.09 -19.98 16.34
C SER A 26 20.13 -18.57 16.94
N GLU A 27 20.17 -18.48 18.28
CA GLU A 27 20.33 -17.20 18.98
C GLU A 27 21.58 -16.44 18.52
N GLN A 28 22.69 -17.14 18.27
CA GLN A 28 23.89 -16.53 17.73
C GLN A 28 23.66 -15.93 16.33
N GLN A 29 22.99 -16.65 15.42
CA GLN A 29 22.68 -16.13 14.09
C GLN A 29 21.78 -14.90 14.15
N LEU A 30 20.78 -14.92 15.05
CA LEU A 30 19.88 -13.79 15.24
C LEU A 30 20.60 -12.56 15.80
N ASN A 31 21.49 -12.75 16.77
CA ASN A 31 22.26 -11.66 17.35
C ASN A 31 23.25 -11.08 16.32
N THR A 32 23.93 -11.92 15.53
CA THR A 32 24.80 -11.47 14.44
C THR A 32 24.03 -10.68 13.38
N LEU A 33 22.85 -11.18 12.96
CA LEU A 33 22.00 -10.47 12.00
C LEU A 33 21.48 -9.15 12.55
N ALA A 34 21.09 -9.12 13.83
CA ALA A 34 20.63 -7.91 14.49
C ALA A 34 21.75 -6.87 14.58
N SER A 35 22.96 -7.27 15.01
CA SER A 35 24.14 -6.38 15.05
C SER A 35 24.45 -5.83 13.66
N LEU A 36 24.56 -6.69 12.64
CA LEU A 36 24.81 -6.26 11.26
C LEU A 36 23.74 -5.28 10.78
N HIS A 37 22.46 -5.55 11.07
CA HIS A 37 21.38 -4.63 10.70
C HIS A 37 21.53 -3.27 11.40
N THR A 38 21.81 -3.27 12.71
CA THR A 38 21.98 -2.02 13.46
C THR A 38 23.21 -1.24 13.02
N GLU A 39 24.32 -1.91 12.71
CA GLU A 39 25.55 -1.28 12.18
C GLU A 39 25.30 -0.64 10.82
N LEU A 40 24.59 -1.34 9.92
CA LEU A 40 24.22 -0.78 8.62
C LEU A 40 23.33 0.45 8.75
N VAL A 41 22.38 0.44 9.69
CA VAL A 41 21.52 1.60 9.96
C VAL A 41 22.31 2.72 10.63
N GLU A 42 23.27 2.38 11.48
CA GLU A 42 24.17 3.34 12.13
C GLU A 42 25.03 4.09 11.09
N GLU A 43 25.67 3.34 10.19
CA GLU A 43 26.62 3.84 9.21
C GLU A 43 25.95 4.55 8.02
N PHE A 44 24.86 3.98 7.47
CA PHE A 44 24.24 4.46 6.24
C PHE A 44 22.90 5.17 6.46
N GLY A 45 22.42 5.24 7.70
CA GLY A 45 21.08 5.69 8.03
C GLY A 45 20.01 4.65 7.71
N SER A 46 18.81 4.83 8.26
CA SER A 46 17.67 3.99 7.91
C SER A 46 17.06 4.42 6.58
N THR A 47 16.66 3.45 5.74
CA THR A 47 15.86 3.71 4.54
C THR A 47 14.49 4.34 4.86
N GLY A 48 14.00 4.25 6.10
CA GLY A 48 12.82 4.97 6.63
C GLY A 48 11.46 4.51 6.09
N SER A 49 11.35 4.22 4.80
CA SER A 49 10.12 3.86 4.08
C SER A 49 10.03 2.38 3.65
N GLY A 50 11.04 1.58 4.00
CA GLY A 50 11.12 0.15 3.65
C GLY A 50 10.39 -0.78 4.62
N PHE A 51 10.57 -2.09 4.42
CA PHE A 51 9.92 -3.15 5.20
C PHE A 51 10.17 -3.03 6.72
N SER A 52 11.35 -2.54 7.10
CA SER A 52 11.78 -2.37 8.49
C SER A 52 11.33 -1.05 9.14
N GLY A 53 11.15 0.03 8.37
CA GLY A 53 10.91 1.38 8.89
C GLY A 53 9.55 1.55 9.60
N GLY A 54 8.52 0.87 9.11
CA GLY A 54 7.17 0.90 9.69
C GLY A 54 6.87 -0.19 10.72
N ASN A 55 7.73 -1.21 10.85
CA ASN A 55 7.43 -2.41 11.65
C ASN A 55 7.95 -2.29 13.08
N ALA A 56 7.15 -1.71 13.98
CA ALA A 56 7.52 -1.54 15.39
C ALA A 56 7.86 -2.86 16.09
N LYS A 57 7.17 -3.96 15.77
CA LYS A 57 7.44 -5.28 16.38
C LYS A 57 8.80 -5.83 15.95
N LEU A 58 9.17 -5.63 14.69
CA LEU A 58 10.49 -5.96 14.19
C LEU A 58 11.57 -5.08 14.86
N GLN A 59 11.32 -3.77 14.96
CA GLN A 59 12.25 -2.82 15.61
C GLN A 59 12.55 -3.24 17.06
N GLU A 60 11.53 -3.61 17.83
CA GLU A 60 11.73 -4.12 19.19
C GLU A 60 12.44 -5.48 19.22
N PHE A 61 12.13 -6.37 18.29
CA PHE A 61 12.82 -7.66 18.17
C PHE A 61 14.32 -7.50 17.89
N ILE A 62 14.69 -6.55 17.02
CA ILE A 62 16.09 -6.23 16.69
C ILE A 62 16.78 -5.57 17.90
N ALA A 63 16.13 -4.57 18.51
CA ALA A 63 16.67 -3.85 19.66
C ALA A 63 16.91 -4.76 20.88
N GLY A 64 16.07 -5.78 21.09
CA GLY A 64 16.23 -6.73 22.19
C GLY A 64 17.38 -7.73 22.02
N ARG A 65 18.10 -7.71 20.89
CA ARG A 65 19.15 -8.67 20.55
C ARG A 65 20.55 -8.06 20.44
N VAL A 66 20.65 -6.75 20.59
CA VAL A 66 21.91 -6.00 20.56
C VAL A 66 22.18 -5.35 21.91
N ALA A 67 23.40 -4.87 22.13
CA ALA A 67 23.74 -4.17 23.36
C ALA A 67 22.88 -2.89 23.51
N PRO A 68 22.56 -2.45 24.75
CA PRO A 68 21.67 -1.30 24.99
C PRO A 68 22.08 -0.01 24.26
N GLN A 69 23.39 0.22 24.11
CA GLN A 69 23.93 1.36 23.37
C GLN A 69 23.53 1.34 21.89
N HIS A 70 23.75 0.21 21.20
CA HIS A 70 23.36 0.03 19.80
C HIS A 70 21.83 0.05 19.63
N ALA A 71 21.09 -0.51 20.58
CA ALA A 71 19.63 -0.45 20.58
C ALA A 71 19.11 0.99 20.65
N ALA A 72 19.70 1.82 21.51
CA ALA A 72 19.32 3.23 21.65
C ALA A 72 19.63 4.02 20.37
N ALA A 73 20.85 3.87 19.83
CA ALA A 73 21.27 4.53 18.58
C ALA A 73 20.37 4.11 17.41
N TYR A 74 20.07 2.82 17.27
CA TYR A 74 19.17 2.28 16.27
C TYR A 74 17.76 2.89 16.37
N LYS A 75 17.16 2.89 17.58
CA LYS A 75 15.82 3.46 17.78
C LYS A 75 15.78 4.96 17.45
N GLN A 76 16.81 5.71 17.82
CA GLN A 76 16.91 7.14 17.51
C GLN A 76 16.97 7.38 15.99
N GLN A 77 17.79 6.62 15.26
CA GLN A 77 17.89 6.73 13.79
C GLN A 77 16.55 6.47 13.10
N ILE A 78 15.83 5.42 13.53
CA ILE A 78 14.52 5.08 12.98
C ILE A 78 13.49 6.19 13.27
N GLN A 79 13.53 6.81 14.44
CA GLN A 79 12.63 7.91 14.80
C GLN A 79 12.92 9.18 13.99
N THR A 80 14.18 9.56 13.84
CA THR A 80 14.58 10.74 13.05
C THR A 80 14.07 10.65 11.61
N MET A 81 14.15 9.47 10.98
CA MET A 81 13.65 9.28 9.61
C MET A 81 12.12 9.35 9.52
N LYS A 82 11.38 8.85 10.51
CA LYS A 82 9.92 9.00 10.58
C LYS A 82 9.49 10.47 10.65
N THR A 83 10.22 11.29 11.39
CA THR A 83 9.95 12.73 11.51
C THR A 83 10.32 13.52 10.25
N VAL A 84 11.40 13.15 9.54
CA VAL A 84 11.80 13.83 8.29
C VAL A 84 10.88 13.47 7.12
N GLN A 85 10.33 12.26 7.08
CA GLN A 85 9.33 11.83 6.09
C GLN A 85 7.92 12.34 6.37
N SER A 86 7.68 12.94 7.53
CA SER A 86 6.43 13.63 7.84
C SER A 86 6.63 15.12 7.54
N PRO A 87 6.50 15.58 6.28
CA PRO A 87 6.38 17.00 6.06
C PRO A 87 5.14 17.45 6.83
N ASP A 88 5.25 18.59 7.51
CA ASP A 88 4.17 19.32 8.16
C ASP A 88 3.20 19.88 7.09
N ASN A 89 2.80 19.03 6.14
CA ASN A 89 2.03 19.34 4.97
C ASN A 89 0.64 18.78 5.15
N LYS A 90 -0.29 19.68 5.48
CA LYS A 90 -1.73 19.47 5.68
C LYS A 90 -2.48 18.86 4.48
N ASN A 91 -1.78 18.36 3.46
CA ASN A 91 -2.34 17.74 2.25
C ASN A 91 -1.72 16.36 1.98
N GLY A 92 -1.75 15.45 2.95
CA GLY A 92 -1.43 14.03 2.72
C GLY A 92 -2.48 13.40 1.79
N MET A 93 -2.12 13.14 0.54
CA MET A 93 -2.96 12.35 -0.37
C MET A 93 -3.01 10.90 0.13
N VAL A 94 -4.16 10.48 0.65
CA VAL A 94 -4.47 9.06 0.91
C VAL A 94 -4.68 8.34 -0.42
N LEU A 95 -3.78 7.42 -0.75
CA LEU A 95 -3.98 6.47 -1.85
C LEU A 95 -5.13 5.52 -1.46
N LYS A 96 -6.31 5.79 -2.02
CA LYS A 96 -7.42 4.83 -1.99
C LYS A 96 -7.01 3.63 -2.84
N LYS A 97 -7.10 2.45 -2.24
CA LYS A 97 -6.95 1.18 -2.93
C LYS A 97 -8.16 1.03 -3.85
N ASP A 98 -8.02 1.46 -5.10
CA ASP A 98 -8.98 1.08 -6.12
C ASP A 98 -8.80 -0.43 -6.38
N GLU A 99 -9.84 -1.18 -6.06
CA GLU A 99 -9.98 -2.59 -6.40
C GLU A 99 -9.93 -2.70 -7.92
N VAL A 100 -8.83 -3.22 -8.45
CA VAL A 100 -8.69 -3.52 -9.87
C VAL A 100 -9.57 -4.72 -10.18
N SER A 101 -10.86 -4.46 -10.42
CA SER A 101 -11.71 -5.39 -11.16
C SER A 101 -11.34 -5.24 -12.63
N SER A 102 -10.52 -6.17 -13.11
CA SER A 102 -10.38 -6.44 -14.54
C SER A 102 -11.78 -6.69 -15.13
N GLY A 103 -12.20 -5.81 -16.03
CA GLY A 103 -13.47 -5.87 -16.72
C GLY A 103 -13.44 -4.96 -17.93
N GLU A 104 -13.00 -5.54 -19.04
CA GLU A 104 -13.18 -5.19 -20.46
C GLU A 104 -13.46 -3.74 -20.91
N GLN A 105 -12.69 -3.38 -21.93
CA GLN A 105 -12.94 -2.38 -22.98
C GLN A 105 -14.38 -1.84 -23.07
N GLY A 106 -14.50 -0.52 -23.00
CA GLY A 106 -15.70 0.17 -23.47
C GLY A 106 -15.61 1.65 -23.19
N ARG A 107 -15.24 2.43 -24.21
CA ARG A 107 -15.33 3.89 -24.23
C ARG A 107 -16.78 4.30 -24.01
N LYS A 108 -17.15 4.61 -22.77
CA LYS A 108 -18.49 5.09 -22.41
C LYS A 108 -18.59 6.57 -22.84
N ASN A 109 -19.01 6.80 -24.07
CA ASN A 109 -19.63 8.08 -24.40
C ASN A 109 -20.83 8.22 -23.46
N ALA A 110 -20.82 9.24 -22.60
CA ALA A 110 -21.91 9.57 -21.70
C ALA A 110 -23.12 10.06 -22.51
N LEU A 111 -23.81 9.13 -23.16
CA LEU A 111 -25.15 9.33 -23.67
C LEU A 111 -26.07 9.25 -22.46
N ASN A 112 -26.47 10.43 -21.96
CA ASN A 112 -27.37 10.57 -20.82
C ASN A 112 -28.61 9.67 -21.01
N GLY A 113 -28.68 8.55 -20.28
CA GLY A 113 -29.73 7.53 -20.41
C GLY A 113 -31.15 8.09 -20.23
N VAL A 114 -31.29 9.26 -19.60
CA VAL A 114 -32.54 10.01 -19.48
C VAL A 114 -33.08 10.44 -20.86
N TRP A 115 -32.23 10.86 -21.79
CA TRP A 115 -32.64 11.27 -23.14
C TRP A 115 -33.07 10.08 -24.00
N ILE A 116 -32.36 8.95 -23.86
CA ILE A 116 -32.72 7.70 -24.58
C ILE A 116 -34.05 7.15 -24.05
N ALA A 117 -34.22 7.09 -22.73
CA ALA A 117 -35.47 6.63 -22.11
C ALA A 117 -36.66 7.54 -22.51
N GLY A 118 -36.46 8.85 -22.53
CA GLY A 118 -37.47 9.81 -22.99
C GLY A 118 -37.85 9.61 -24.46
N GLY A 119 -36.86 9.47 -25.34
CA GLY A 119 -37.09 9.26 -26.78
C GLY A 119 -37.89 7.98 -27.08
N VAL A 120 -37.55 6.87 -26.43
CA VAL A 120 -38.25 5.59 -26.60
C VAL A 120 -39.70 5.68 -26.09
N LEU A 121 -39.92 6.35 -24.96
CA LEU A 121 -41.27 6.50 -24.39
C LEU A 121 -42.19 7.32 -25.33
N VAL A 122 -41.68 8.41 -25.92
CA VAL A 122 -42.46 9.22 -26.87
C VAL A 122 -42.82 8.42 -28.11
N LEU A 123 -41.86 7.68 -28.68
CA LEU A 123 -42.10 6.80 -29.84
C LEU A 123 -43.18 5.75 -29.54
N PHE A 124 -43.14 5.15 -28.35
CA PHE A 124 -44.12 4.17 -27.90
C PHE A 124 -45.53 4.78 -27.77
N VAL A 125 -45.65 5.98 -27.21
CA VAL A 125 -46.94 6.68 -27.07
C VAL A 125 -47.52 7.06 -28.44
N VAL A 126 -46.70 7.55 -29.37
CA VAL A 126 -47.14 7.85 -30.74
C VAL A 126 -47.66 6.59 -31.43
N LEU A 127 -46.96 5.46 -31.29
CA LEU A 127 -47.36 4.21 -31.89
C LEU A 127 -48.70 3.71 -31.32
N LEU A 128 -48.91 3.84 -30.00
CA LEU A 128 -50.19 3.53 -29.37
C LEU A 128 -51.33 4.44 -29.86
N LEU A 129 -51.07 5.74 -30.07
CA LEU A 129 -52.08 6.66 -30.60
C LEU A 129 -52.46 6.32 -32.05
N VAL A 130 -51.49 5.97 -32.89
CA VAL A 130 -51.74 5.53 -34.28
C VAL A 130 -52.58 4.25 -34.30
N LEU A 131 -52.22 3.26 -33.47
CA LEU A 131 -52.99 2.01 -33.36
C LEU A 131 -54.40 2.26 -32.84
N ARG A 132 -54.57 3.17 -31.87
CA ARG A 132 -55.88 3.51 -31.31
C ARG A 132 -56.76 4.25 -32.31
N LYS A 133 -56.18 5.13 -33.13
CA LYS A 133 -56.91 5.82 -34.22
C LYS A 133 -57.34 4.83 -35.31
N LYS A 134 -56.43 3.95 -35.73
CA LYS A 134 -56.72 2.94 -36.77
C LYS A 134 -57.80 1.93 -36.36
N ARG A 135 -57.98 1.67 -35.06
CA ARG A 135 -59.08 0.84 -34.52
C ARG A 135 -60.42 1.55 -34.41
N LYS A 136 -60.47 2.89 -34.51
CA LYS A 136 -61.70 3.67 -34.43
C LYS A 136 -62.27 4.03 -35.81
N ASP A 137 -61.44 3.99 -36.84
CA ASP A 137 -61.80 4.26 -38.24
C ASP A 137 -62.20 2.98 -39.02
N ASN A 138 -62.33 1.83 -38.33
CA ASN A 138 -62.82 0.55 -38.86
C ASN A 138 -63.95 0.01 -37.97
#